data_AF-A0A2S9XPI4-F1
#
_entry.id   AF-A0A2S9XPI4-F1
#
_cell.length_a   1.000
_cell.length_b   1.000
_cell.length_c   1.000
_cell.angle_alpha   90.00
_cell.angle_beta   90.00
_cell.angle_gamma   90.00
#
_symmetry.space_group_name_H-M   'P 1'
#
loop_
_entity.id
_entity.type
_entity.pdbx_description
1 polymer ?
#
loop_
_entity_poly.entity_id
_entity_poly.type
_entity_poly.pdbx_seq_one_letter_code
_entity_poly.pdbx_strand_id
1 'polypeptide(L)'
;MNHSLLPPVPTIARLACVAGLAAVGVVLLGGCPGSGSPSGTASTTDTTDTTDTTDTETDADTDTETDADTETETETETETETDEPDLCGNGTLDPGESCDDGNDSNFDSCTELCQEPTCDDGIFSTGETDLDCGGICDALCDDGQMCNQSDDCVSGCADGTCVTALSCADLGARLPDSDTFNYTIDPDGDDGSGEPYVVWCEFGNQQFDYDGGGWTLVLISADDGVDTWTWNGRELLTTDTTTVGNIPGPNGADYKSPAYHDLPFTDLMFRHIPSGEWAVYKDIGDGSVDIGEFMASLPSPQCDETAGYPMDQGTVMVQDELCSTDLYFHCGDRDGFSVAQCEALADPLLMRPTYGPCWSREGNNGCPLDDTAGSGIGPTTGSPDIEVNGRGFGYVLGLNPIEPASDGTVWFEMLVR
;
A
#
# COMPACT_ATOMS: atom_id res chain seq x y z
N MET A 1 14.97 -15.35 44.45
CA MET A 1 13.89 -14.48 45.00
C MET A 1 13.81 -13.30 44.04
N ASN A 2 12.74 -13.04 43.30
CA ASN A 2 11.36 -13.53 43.37
C ASN A 2 10.80 -13.59 41.94
N HIS A 3 10.42 -14.76 41.40
CA HIS A 3 9.75 -14.84 40.10
C HIS A 3 8.24 -14.85 40.32
N SER A 4 7.55 -13.79 39.90
CA SER A 4 6.09 -13.78 39.84
C SER A 4 5.62 -14.56 38.61
N LEU A 5 4.73 -15.52 38.85
CA LEU A 5 4.05 -16.29 37.80
C LEU A 5 2.85 -15.49 37.30
N LEU A 6 2.73 -15.32 35.99
CA LEU A 6 1.48 -14.89 35.36
C LEU A 6 0.54 -16.10 35.20
N PRO A 7 -0.79 -15.94 35.34
CA PRO A 7 -1.76 -17.01 35.15
C PRO A 7 -2.03 -17.29 33.65
N PRO A 8 -2.46 -18.51 33.27
CA PRO A 8 -2.74 -18.85 31.89
C PRO A 8 -4.10 -18.31 31.40
N VAL A 9 -4.14 -17.89 30.14
CA VAL A 9 -5.35 -17.48 29.41
C VAL A 9 -6.22 -18.72 29.07
N PRO A 10 -7.56 -18.66 29.20
CA PRO A 10 -8.43 -19.82 28.94
C PRO A 10 -8.63 -20.08 27.44
N THR A 11 -8.45 -21.34 27.03
CA THR A 11 -8.70 -21.81 25.67
C THR A 11 -10.20 -21.87 25.36
N ILE A 12 -10.66 -21.15 24.33
CA ILE A 12 -12.05 -21.26 23.86
C ILE A 12 -12.21 -22.53 23.01
N ALA A 13 -13.07 -23.44 23.46
CA ALA A 13 -13.38 -24.67 22.76
C ALA A 13 -14.34 -24.41 21.57
N ARG A 14 -13.91 -24.68 20.34
CA ARG A 14 -14.80 -24.66 19.16
C ARG A 14 -15.82 -25.79 19.24
N LEU A 15 -17.10 -25.43 19.30
CA LEU A 15 -18.22 -26.37 19.31
C LEU A 15 -18.54 -26.80 17.86
N ALA A 16 -18.36 -28.08 17.54
CA ALA A 16 -18.65 -28.61 16.20
C ALA A 16 -20.17 -28.69 15.96
N CYS A 17 -20.67 -27.96 14.96
CA CYS A 17 -22.07 -28.03 14.55
C CYS A 17 -22.32 -29.25 13.65
N VAL A 18 -23.39 -29.99 13.92
CA VAL A 18 -23.68 -31.28 13.27
C VAL A 18 -24.46 -31.06 11.96
N ALA A 19 -23.94 -31.59 10.85
CA ALA A 19 -24.63 -31.56 9.57
C ALA A 19 -25.89 -32.45 9.57
N GLY A 20 -27.06 -31.84 9.38
CA GLY A 20 -28.33 -32.54 9.21
C GLY A 20 -28.64 -32.82 7.74
N LEU A 21 -28.73 -34.11 7.36
CA LEU A 21 -29.22 -34.50 6.03
C LEU A 21 -30.72 -34.19 5.89
N ALA A 22 -31.11 -33.60 4.76
CA ALA A 22 -32.45 -33.72 4.21
C ALA A 22 -32.37 -34.00 2.70
N ALA A 23 -32.71 -35.23 2.31
CA ALA A 23 -32.74 -35.64 0.91
C ALA A 23 -34.19 -35.79 0.43
N VAL A 24 -34.55 -35.09 -0.66
CA VAL A 24 -35.79 -35.31 -1.41
C VAL A 24 -35.49 -35.17 -2.91
N GLY A 25 -35.68 -36.24 -3.70
CA GLY A 25 -35.76 -36.15 -5.16
C GLY A 25 -37.19 -35.78 -5.62
N VAL A 26 -37.55 -35.74 -6.90
CA VAL A 26 -37.09 -36.54 -8.05
C VAL A 26 -37.52 -35.84 -9.36
N VAL A 27 -36.57 -35.63 -10.28
CA VAL A 27 -36.59 -35.88 -11.74
C VAL A 27 -37.81 -35.44 -12.60
N LEU A 28 -37.59 -34.63 -13.67
CA LEU A 28 -37.72 -35.03 -15.11
C LEU A 28 -37.70 -33.87 -16.15
N LEU A 29 -36.74 -33.97 -17.10
CA LEU A 29 -36.81 -33.71 -18.57
C LEU A 29 -36.87 -32.30 -19.22
N GLY A 30 -35.84 -32.05 -20.06
CA GLY A 30 -35.92 -31.35 -21.37
C GLY A 30 -35.61 -29.83 -21.37
N GLY A 31 -34.81 -29.27 -22.28
CA GLY A 31 -33.96 -29.82 -23.35
C GLY A 31 -33.28 -28.70 -24.17
N CYS A 32 -32.13 -28.97 -24.82
CA CYS A 32 -31.43 -27.99 -25.69
C CYS A 32 -32.14 -27.81 -27.06
N PRO A 33 -32.12 -26.59 -27.64
CA PRO A 33 -31.06 -26.15 -28.57
C PRO A 33 -30.61 -24.69 -28.31
N GLY A 34 -29.60 -24.08 -28.96
CA GLY A 34 -28.62 -24.53 -29.97
C GLY A 34 -28.01 -23.32 -30.71
N SER A 35 -26.67 -23.29 -30.85
CA SER A 35 -25.82 -22.54 -31.80
C SER A 35 -26.23 -21.14 -32.33
N GLY A 36 -25.34 -20.15 -32.17
CA GLY A 36 -25.38 -18.90 -32.94
C GLY A 36 -24.14 -18.01 -32.81
N SER A 37 -23.14 -18.20 -33.70
CA SER A 37 -22.11 -17.19 -33.97
C SER A 37 -22.60 -16.18 -35.02
N PRO A 38 -21.93 -15.03 -35.15
CA PRO A 38 -21.38 -14.71 -36.46
C PRO A 38 -19.90 -14.26 -36.41
N SER A 39 -19.28 -14.20 -37.59
CA SER A 39 -17.89 -13.83 -37.83
C SER A 39 -17.81 -12.83 -39.00
N GLY A 40 -16.74 -12.03 -39.06
CA GLY A 40 -16.37 -11.18 -40.19
C GLY A 40 -16.86 -9.72 -40.11
N THR A 41 -16.23 -8.75 -40.77
CA THR A 41 -15.08 -8.83 -41.71
C THR A 41 -14.34 -7.48 -41.76
N ALA A 42 -13.05 -7.49 -42.14
CA ALA A 42 -12.26 -6.28 -42.39
C ALA A 42 -12.49 -5.67 -43.79
N SER A 43 -12.19 -4.37 -43.94
CA SER A 43 -11.88 -3.66 -45.21
C SER A 43 -11.27 -2.30 -44.83
N THR A 44 -10.01 -1.91 -45.07
CA THR A 44 -9.20 -1.78 -46.31
C THR A 44 -9.71 -0.75 -47.34
N THR A 45 -9.09 0.43 -47.32
CA THR A 45 -8.67 1.33 -48.43
C THR A 45 -7.89 2.47 -47.75
N ASP A 46 -6.60 2.74 -47.94
CA ASP A 46 -5.75 2.82 -49.13
C ASP A 46 -6.17 3.90 -50.13
N THR A 47 -5.30 4.91 -50.32
CA THR A 47 -4.90 5.56 -51.60
C THR A 47 -4.00 6.79 -51.30
N THR A 48 -2.71 6.70 -51.70
CA THR A 48 -1.75 7.71 -52.26
C THR A 48 -2.03 9.24 -52.17
N ASP A 49 -1.06 10.17 -52.22
CA ASP A 49 0.21 10.22 -52.97
C ASP A 49 1.18 11.35 -52.49
N THR A 50 2.39 11.35 -53.05
CA THR A 50 3.57 12.26 -53.05
C THR A 50 3.32 13.80 -53.06
N THR A 51 4.27 14.72 -52.81
CA THR A 51 5.69 14.84 -53.26
C THR A 51 6.58 15.79 -52.41
N ASP A 52 7.92 15.62 -52.52
CA ASP A 52 9.01 16.64 -52.44
C ASP A 52 9.31 17.34 -51.08
N THR A 53 10.54 17.75 -50.73
CA THR A 53 11.83 17.87 -51.47
C THR A 53 13.06 17.46 -50.62
N THR A 54 14.10 16.96 -51.31
CA THR A 54 15.57 17.05 -51.06
C THR A 54 16.13 17.50 -49.69
N ASP A 55 17.11 16.77 -49.18
CA ASP A 55 18.52 17.19 -49.37
C ASP A 55 19.52 16.03 -49.30
N THR A 56 20.71 16.27 -49.87
CA THR A 56 21.78 15.29 -50.14
C THR A 56 22.96 15.56 -49.22
N GLU A 57 23.66 14.53 -48.72
CA GLU A 57 25.12 14.52 -48.78
C GLU A 57 25.66 13.09 -48.87
N THR A 58 26.76 12.97 -49.63
CA THR A 58 27.62 11.78 -49.72
C THR A 58 28.58 11.74 -48.51
N ASP A 59 29.20 10.64 -48.13
CA ASP A 59 30.36 10.06 -48.83
C ASP A 59 30.52 8.56 -48.56
N ALA A 60 31.22 7.90 -49.48
CA ALA A 60 31.71 6.55 -49.32
C ALA A 60 33.23 6.59 -49.20
N ASP A 61 33.82 5.69 -48.40
CA ASP A 61 35.14 5.19 -48.70
C ASP A 61 35.21 3.69 -48.43
N THR A 62 35.87 3.01 -49.36
CA THR A 62 36.14 1.58 -49.35
C THR A 62 37.64 1.46 -49.42
N ASP A 63 38.26 0.56 -48.66
CA ASP A 63 39.43 -0.15 -49.18
C ASP A 63 39.59 -1.51 -48.49
N THR A 64 39.89 -2.51 -49.31
CA THR A 64 40.23 -3.87 -48.91
C THR A 64 41.56 -4.16 -49.54
N GLU A 65 42.58 -4.44 -48.75
CA GLU A 65 43.81 -5.04 -49.26
C GLU A 65 44.17 -6.27 -48.46
N THR A 66 44.55 -7.30 -49.20
CA THR A 66 45.01 -8.59 -48.68
C THR A 66 46.39 -8.81 -49.28
N ASP A 67 47.39 -9.17 -48.49
CA ASP A 67 48.35 -10.15 -48.97
C ASP A 67 49.12 -10.78 -47.81
N ALA A 68 49.54 -12.03 -48.05
CA ALA A 68 50.28 -12.83 -47.09
C ALA A 68 51.78 -12.57 -47.21
N ASP A 69 52.53 -12.87 -46.14
CA ASP A 69 53.75 -13.63 -46.35
C ASP A 69 54.03 -14.61 -45.21
N THR A 70 54.63 -15.73 -45.59
CA THR A 70 55.12 -16.78 -44.70
C THR A 70 56.53 -16.43 -44.24
N GLU A 71 56.95 -16.88 -43.06
CA GLU A 71 58.27 -17.52 -42.82
C GLU A 71 58.18 -18.29 -41.49
N THR A 72 59.01 -19.32 -41.33
CA THR A 72 58.94 -20.30 -40.24
C THR A 72 60.31 -20.39 -39.60
N GLU A 73 60.42 -20.14 -38.29
CA GLU A 73 61.53 -20.68 -37.51
C GLU A 73 61.03 -21.42 -36.27
N THR A 74 61.71 -22.52 -35.98
CA THR A 74 61.41 -23.47 -34.91
C THR A 74 62.61 -23.52 -33.99
N GLU A 75 62.44 -23.08 -32.74
CA GLU A 75 63.37 -23.44 -31.66
C GLU A 75 62.62 -24.23 -30.59
N THR A 76 63.33 -25.17 -29.98
CA THR A 76 62.79 -26.14 -29.02
C THR A 76 63.77 -26.22 -27.88
N GLU A 77 63.39 -25.69 -26.72
CA GLU A 77 64.12 -25.87 -25.47
C GLU A 77 63.25 -26.57 -24.42
N THR A 78 63.90 -27.30 -23.51
CA THR A 78 63.29 -28.18 -22.50
C THR A 78 64.05 -27.98 -21.19
N GLU A 79 63.42 -27.45 -20.13
CA GLU A 79 63.96 -27.48 -18.75
C GLU A 79 62.86 -27.72 -17.69
N THR A 80 63.25 -27.89 -16.43
CA THR A 80 62.46 -28.55 -15.35
C THR A 80 62.64 -27.85 -13.99
N GLU A 81 61.57 -27.81 -13.15
CA GLU A 81 61.49 -27.44 -11.71
C GLU A 81 61.77 -25.96 -11.34
N THR A 82 60.78 -25.14 -10.94
CA THR A 82 59.98 -25.04 -9.66
C THR A 82 60.71 -24.41 -8.46
N ASP A 83 60.55 -23.09 -8.30
CA ASP A 83 60.48 -22.33 -7.03
C ASP A 83 59.96 -20.91 -7.38
N GLU A 84 58.67 -20.64 -7.17
CA GLU A 84 57.92 -19.36 -7.38
C GLU A 84 56.90 -19.20 -6.23
N PRO A 85 56.38 -18.00 -5.93
CA PRO A 85 55.86 -17.67 -4.60
C PRO A 85 54.41 -18.10 -4.30
N ASP A 86 54.17 -18.53 -3.04
CA ASP A 86 52.85 -18.68 -2.42
C ASP A 86 52.04 -17.37 -2.60
N LEU A 87 50.86 -17.45 -3.21
CA LEU A 87 50.05 -16.35 -3.69
C LEU A 87 48.59 -16.86 -3.78
N CYS A 88 47.66 -16.25 -3.03
CA CYS A 88 46.23 -16.43 -3.33
C CYS A 88 46.03 -15.94 -4.77
N GLY A 89 45.53 -16.84 -5.61
CA GLY A 89 45.47 -16.68 -7.04
C GLY A 89 46.67 -17.23 -7.82
N ASN A 90 47.46 -18.17 -7.29
CA ASN A 90 48.51 -18.87 -8.06
C ASN A 90 48.10 -20.23 -8.65
N GLY A 91 46.96 -20.79 -8.22
CA GLY A 91 46.43 -22.08 -8.67
C GLY A 91 46.88 -23.27 -7.82
N THR A 92 47.33 -23.02 -6.59
CA THR A 92 47.87 -24.00 -5.64
C THR A 92 47.33 -23.71 -4.26
N LEU A 93 46.52 -24.62 -3.72
CA LEU A 93 45.99 -24.49 -2.36
C LEU A 93 47.10 -24.67 -1.32
N ASP A 94 47.63 -23.56 -0.83
CA ASP A 94 48.79 -23.51 0.07
C ASP A 94 48.38 -23.58 1.55
N PRO A 95 49.34 -23.84 2.49
CA PRO A 95 49.05 -24.05 3.92
C PRO A 95 48.52 -22.82 4.69
N GLY A 96 47.28 -22.40 4.41
CA GLY A 96 46.60 -21.29 5.09
C GLY A 96 45.30 -20.84 4.41
N GLU A 97 45.11 -21.18 3.14
CA GLU A 97 43.96 -20.84 2.30
C GLU A 97 42.72 -21.71 2.56
N SER A 98 41.53 -21.15 2.33
CA SER A 98 40.24 -21.87 2.47
C SER A 98 39.90 -22.63 1.19
N CYS A 99 40.17 -21.97 0.07
CA CYS A 99 40.28 -22.43 -1.30
C CYS A 99 41.44 -21.64 -1.93
N ASP A 100 41.87 -21.99 -3.14
CA ASP A 100 42.71 -21.15 -4.00
C ASP A 100 42.28 -21.45 -5.44
N ASP A 101 42.21 -20.42 -6.28
CA ASP A 101 41.51 -20.52 -7.56
C ASP A 101 42.38 -20.13 -8.78
N GLY A 102 43.50 -19.44 -8.57
CA GLY A 102 44.37 -18.94 -9.64
C GLY A 102 44.16 -17.49 -10.08
N ASN A 103 43.40 -16.65 -9.35
CA ASN A 103 43.41 -15.20 -9.53
C ASN A 103 43.09 -14.35 -8.25
N ASP A 104 43.32 -13.04 -8.37
CA ASP A 104 43.20 -12.01 -7.31
C ASP A 104 41.77 -11.40 -7.20
N SER A 105 40.69 -12.18 -7.33
CA SER A 105 39.33 -11.62 -7.55
C SER A 105 38.44 -11.71 -6.31
N ASN A 106 37.92 -10.56 -5.84
CA ASN A 106 36.99 -10.45 -4.69
C ASN A 106 35.71 -11.33 -4.76
N PHE A 107 35.50 -12.10 -5.83
CA PHE A 107 34.20 -12.60 -6.29
C PHE A 107 34.14 -14.11 -6.59
N ASP A 108 35.17 -14.90 -6.29
CA ASP A 108 35.14 -16.36 -6.48
C ASP A 108 34.54 -17.08 -5.25
N SER A 109 34.49 -18.42 -5.24
CA SER A 109 34.26 -19.20 -4.00
C SER A 109 35.35 -18.97 -2.96
N CYS A 110 36.45 -18.43 -3.44
CA CYS A 110 37.39 -17.62 -2.73
C CYS A 110 37.12 -16.18 -3.18
N THR A 111 36.88 -15.22 -2.30
CA THR A 111 37.17 -13.84 -2.69
C THR A 111 38.70 -13.69 -2.90
N GLU A 112 39.23 -12.51 -3.24
CA GLU A 112 40.67 -12.24 -3.34
C GLU A 112 41.41 -12.48 -2.00
N LEU A 113 40.63 -12.69 -0.94
CA LEU A 113 41.02 -13.05 0.42
C LEU A 113 41.14 -14.58 0.62
N CYS A 114 40.91 -15.35 -0.43
CA CYS A 114 40.80 -16.80 -0.49
C CYS A 114 39.78 -17.41 0.52
N GLN A 115 38.53 -16.88 0.57
CA GLN A 115 37.43 -17.33 1.46
C GLN A 115 36.03 -17.37 0.81
N GLU A 116 35.10 -18.18 1.36
CA GLU A 116 33.73 -18.38 0.85
C GLU A 116 32.76 -17.20 1.12
N PRO A 117 31.84 -16.87 0.19
CA PRO A 117 30.95 -15.70 0.28
C PRO A 117 29.58 -15.88 0.98
N THR A 118 29.02 -14.77 1.51
CA THR A 118 27.77 -14.72 2.31
C THR A 118 26.98 -13.39 2.33
N CYS A 119 25.67 -13.55 2.14
CA CYS A 119 24.43 -12.91 2.67
C CYS A 119 23.79 -11.71 1.93
N ASP A 120 24.50 -10.62 1.69
CA ASP A 120 24.10 -9.67 0.63
C ASP A 120 25.18 -9.65 -0.44
N ASP A 121 25.77 -10.83 -0.66
CA ASP A 121 26.89 -11.14 -1.54
C ASP A 121 26.50 -11.11 -3.03
N GLY A 122 25.72 -10.08 -3.38
CA GLY A 122 26.15 -9.10 -4.39
C GLY A 122 27.49 -8.45 -4.00
N ILE A 123 28.48 -9.32 -3.79
CA ILE A 123 29.83 -9.10 -3.28
C ILE A 123 30.30 -7.75 -3.76
N PHE A 124 30.90 -6.99 -2.86
CA PHE A 124 31.94 -6.08 -3.31
C PHE A 124 33.31 -6.49 -2.80
N SER A 125 33.37 -6.84 -1.53
CA SER A 125 33.88 -8.15 -1.11
C SER A 125 32.70 -8.83 -0.39
N THR A 126 32.86 -9.99 0.24
CA THR A 126 31.69 -10.69 0.78
C THR A 126 31.28 -10.30 2.23
N GLY A 127 30.70 -9.08 2.40
CA GLY A 127 29.89 -8.60 3.55
C GLY A 127 30.55 -7.79 4.71
N GLU A 128 30.60 -6.45 4.82
CA GLU A 128 30.23 -5.30 3.94
C GLU A 128 28.82 -4.61 4.14
N THR A 129 28.62 -3.31 3.80
CA THR A 129 27.35 -2.49 3.97
C THR A 129 27.05 -1.44 2.83
N ASP A 130 26.15 -1.72 1.87
CA ASP A 130 26.05 -1.24 0.45
C ASP A 130 27.39 -1.20 -0.25
N LEU A 131 27.47 -1.77 -1.46
CA LEU A 131 28.21 -2.99 -1.60
C LEU A 131 27.25 -4.08 -0.99
N ASP A 132 27.62 -5.15 -0.30
CA ASP A 132 26.61 -6.02 0.37
C ASP A 132 25.84 -5.22 1.45
N CYS A 133 24.56 -5.44 1.77
CA CYS A 133 23.78 -4.67 2.77
C CYS A 133 23.71 -5.22 4.21
N GLY A 134 24.86 -5.42 4.87
CA GLY A 134 24.86 -5.77 6.30
C GLY A 134 26.13 -6.44 6.85
N GLY A 135 26.84 -7.30 6.13
CA GLY A 135 26.50 -7.93 4.84
C GLY A 135 26.66 -9.45 4.88
N ILE A 136 27.07 -9.99 6.03
CA ILE A 136 27.07 -11.43 6.32
C ILE A 136 25.82 -12.00 7.04
N CYS A 137 24.65 -11.36 7.21
CA CYS A 137 24.21 -9.96 7.15
C CYS A 137 23.23 -9.74 8.32
N ASP A 138 23.06 -8.51 8.80
CA ASP A 138 22.05 -8.21 9.85
C ASP A 138 21.44 -6.78 9.75
N ALA A 139 21.85 -5.91 8.81
CA ALA A 139 21.50 -4.49 8.84
C ALA A 139 21.44 -3.82 7.45
N LEU A 140 20.22 -3.56 7.00
CA LEU A 140 19.90 -3.03 5.67
C LEU A 140 20.52 -1.64 5.41
N CYS A 141 20.77 -1.37 4.14
CA CYS A 141 21.33 -0.15 3.58
C CYS A 141 20.42 1.09 3.78
N ASP A 142 21.06 2.22 4.07
CA ASP A 142 20.44 3.54 4.16
C ASP A 142 20.13 4.11 2.75
N ASP A 143 19.21 5.06 2.68
CA ASP A 143 18.83 5.71 1.41
C ASP A 143 20.01 6.51 0.81
N GLY A 144 20.16 6.44 -0.52
CA GLY A 144 21.28 7.00 -1.29
C GLY A 144 22.52 6.11 -1.41
N GLN A 145 22.53 4.94 -0.76
CA GLN A 145 23.53 3.89 -0.94
C GLN A 145 23.18 3.02 -2.18
N MET A 146 24.12 2.38 -2.88
CA MET A 146 23.76 1.39 -3.94
C MET A 146 23.03 0.18 -3.34
N CYS A 147 22.51 -0.69 -4.21
CA CYS A 147 21.84 -1.93 -3.83
C CYS A 147 21.70 -2.88 -5.03
N ASN A 148 21.55 -4.16 -4.74
CA ASN A 148 21.32 -5.22 -5.72
C ASN A 148 19.83 -5.67 -5.73
N GLN A 149 19.12 -5.52 -4.62
CA GLN A 149 17.72 -5.95 -4.41
C GLN A 149 17.00 -4.99 -3.45
N SER A 150 15.71 -5.18 -3.16
CA SER A 150 14.98 -4.28 -2.25
C SER A 150 15.16 -4.62 -0.77
N ASP A 151 15.33 -5.90 -0.44
CA ASP A 151 15.57 -6.39 0.93
C ASP A 151 16.90 -5.89 1.48
N ASP A 152 17.84 -5.56 0.58
CA ASP A 152 19.08 -4.85 0.86
C ASP A 152 18.83 -3.53 1.61
N CYS A 153 17.74 -2.80 1.35
CA CYS A 153 17.58 -1.41 1.80
C CYS A 153 16.51 -1.26 2.89
N VAL A 154 16.73 -0.35 3.84
CA VAL A 154 15.73 0.01 4.88
C VAL A 154 14.41 0.47 4.26
N SER A 155 14.50 1.29 3.21
CA SER A 155 13.34 1.86 2.52
C SER A 155 13.12 1.23 1.12
N GLY A 156 14.06 0.43 0.64
CA GLY A 156 14.00 -0.30 -0.64
C GLY A 156 14.86 0.30 -1.75
N CYS A 157 14.90 -0.36 -2.93
CA CYS A 157 15.92 -0.14 -3.97
C CYS A 157 15.31 0.23 -5.33
N ALA A 158 15.76 1.33 -5.93
CA ALA A 158 15.40 1.77 -7.28
C ALA A 158 16.63 2.24 -8.08
N ASP A 159 16.70 1.89 -9.37
CA ASP A 159 17.83 2.19 -10.26
C ASP A 159 19.23 1.85 -9.69
N GLY A 160 19.29 0.81 -8.86
CA GLY A 160 20.52 0.33 -8.21
C GLY A 160 20.99 1.19 -7.04
N THR A 161 20.12 2.03 -6.48
CA THR A 161 20.34 2.84 -5.28
C THR A 161 19.16 2.66 -4.32
N CYS A 162 19.43 2.53 -3.02
CA CYS A 162 18.41 2.60 -1.98
C CYS A 162 17.74 3.96 -2.07
N VAL A 163 16.41 3.94 -2.13
CA VAL A 163 15.58 5.14 -2.22
C VAL A 163 14.58 5.11 -1.09
N THR A 164 14.26 6.30 -0.59
CA THR A 164 13.18 6.41 0.39
C THR A 164 11.90 5.81 -0.21
N ALA A 165 11.18 5.00 0.57
CA ALA A 165 10.03 4.26 0.06
C ALA A 165 8.91 5.23 -0.31
N LEU A 166 8.25 5.00 -1.45
CA LEU A 166 7.20 5.92 -1.88
C LEU A 166 5.96 5.85 -0.97
N SER A 167 5.70 4.70 -0.35
CA SER A 167 4.56 4.47 0.54
C SER A 167 4.72 3.22 1.41
N CYS A 168 3.81 3.00 2.35
CA CYS A 168 3.70 1.69 3.02
C CYS A 168 3.33 0.57 2.03
N ALA A 169 2.65 0.85 0.92
CA ALA A 169 2.34 -0.16 -0.10
C ALA A 169 3.63 -0.68 -0.76
N ASP A 170 4.51 0.27 -1.09
CA ASP A 170 5.83 0.04 -1.68
C ASP A 170 6.74 -0.71 -0.70
N LEU A 171 6.81 -0.27 0.58
CA LEU A 171 7.50 -1.02 1.64
C LEU A 171 6.97 -2.46 1.79
N GLY A 172 5.66 -2.65 1.78
CA GLY A 172 5.03 -3.96 2.01
C GLY A 172 5.22 -4.94 0.85
N ALA A 173 5.36 -4.44 -0.37
CA ALA A 173 5.72 -5.24 -1.53
C ALA A 173 7.20 -5.69 -1.51
N ARG A 174 8.06 -4.92 -0.84
CA ARG A 174 9.49 -5.19 -0.68
C ARG A 174 9.75 -6.11 0.53
N LEU A 175 9.28 -5.71 1.71
CA LEU A 175 9.54 -6.36 3.01
C LEU A 175 8.25 -7.00 3.59
N PRO A 176 7.71 -8.09 3.02
CA PRO A 176 6.37 -8.61 3.34
C PRO A 176 6.22 -9.16 4.77
N ASP A 177 7.32 -9.52 5.44
CA ASP A 177 7.32 -9.99 6.83
C ASP A 177 7.50 -8.85 7.86
N SER A 178 7.56 -7.58 7.44
CA SER A 178 7.75 -6.40 8.32
C SER A 178 6.73 -6.30 9.44
N ASP A 179 7.17 -5.79 10.59
CA ASP A 179 6.31 -5.50 11.73
C ASP A 179 5.50 -4.21 11.49
N THR A 180 4.26 -4.17 12.00
CA THR A 180 3.46 -2.93 12.02
C THR A 180 4.10 -1.90 12.96
N PHE A 181 4.63 -0.82 12.40
CA PHE A 181 5.42 0.18 13.13
C PHE A 181 5.49 1.54 12.38
N ASN A 182 6.33 2.44 12.88
CA ASN A 182 6.70 3.69 12.20
C ASN A 182 7.75 3.45 11.13
N TYR A 183 7.52 4.00 9.94
CA TYR A 183 8.48 3.99 8.83
C TYR A 183 8.57 5.38 8.22
N THR A 184 9.71 5.71 7.61
CA THR A 184 9.86 6.90 6.79
C THR A 184 9.39 6.58 5.37
N ILE A 185 8.65 7.50 4.74
CA ILE A 185 8.30 7.46 3.32
C ILE A 185 8.60 8.81 2.66
N ASP A 186 8.74 8.80 1.35
CA ASP A 186 8.87 9.96 0.47
C ASP A 186 7.96 9.79 -0.76
N PRO A 187 6.72 10.30 -0.73
CA PRO A 187 5.76 10.10 -1.82
C PRO A 187 6.16 10.67 -3.18
N ASP A 188 6.97 11.74 -3.24
CA ASP A 188 7.50 12.28 -4.50
C ASP A 188 8.92 11.81 -4.85
N GLY A 189 9.54 11.05 -3.95
CA GLY A 189 10.83 10.37 -4.11
C GLY A 189 12.03 11.32 -3.97
N ASP A 190 13.24 10.77 -3.90
CA ASP A 190 14.44 11.55 -3.52
C ASP A 190 14.82 12.68 -4.52
N ASP A 191 14.31 12.65 -5.77
CA ASP A 191 14.43 13.71 -6.79
C ASP A 191 13.32 14.79 -6.68
N GLY A 192 12.40 14.62 -5.74
CA GLY A 192 11.23 15.44 -5.47
C GLY A 192 11.53 16.78 -4.81
N SER A 193 10.46 17.39 -4.29
CA SER A 193 10.50 18.64 -3.53
C SER A 193 9.84 18.56 -2.15
N GLY A 194 9.17 17.44 -1.86
CA GLY A 194 8.91 17.00 -0.50
C GLY A 194 10.20 16.69 0.25
N GLU A 195 10.06 16.49 1.55
CA GLU A 195 11.14 15.96 2.40
C GLU A 195 10.59 14.68 3.04
N PRO A 196 11.35 13.58 3.11
CA PRO A 196 10.94 12.35 3.76
C PRO A 196 10.34 12.54 5.15
N TYR A 197 9.27 11.83 5.47
CA TYR A 197 8.61 11.92 6.77
C TYR A 197 8.08 10.58 7.28
N VAL A 198 7.89 10.52 8.60
CA VAL A 198 7.43 9.31 9.29
C VAL A 198 5.92 9.15 9.15
N VAL A 199 5.48 7.93 8.85
CA VAL A 199 4.10 7.44 8.88
C VAL A 199 4.00 6.17 9.73
N TRP A 200 2.77 5.73 10.01
CA TRP A 200 2.50 4.42 10.61
C TRP A 200 2.08 3.45 9.50
N CYS A 201 2.87 2.39 9.29
CA CYS A 201 2.61 1.36 8.30
C CYS A 201 2.09 0.09 8.96
N GLU A 202 1.08 -0.53 8.34
CA GLU A 202 0.56 -1.83 8.75
C GLU A 202 0.79 -2.89 7.67
N PHE A 203 1.44 -3.98 8.06
CA PHE A 203 1.84 -5.07 7.17
C PHE A 203 1.16 -6.38 7.54
N GLY A 204 1.05 -7.29 6.57
CA GLY A 204 0.35 -8.58 6.68
C GLY A 204 1.04 -9.63 7.56
N ASN A 205 1.81 -9.20 8.57
CA ASN A 205 2.42 -10.10 9.55
C ASN A 205 1.46 -10.32 10.76
N GLN A 206 1.80 -11.31 11.60
CA GLN A 206 0.87 -12.04 12.47
C GLN A 206 -0.18 -11.21 13.24
N GLN A 207 -1.41 -11.74 13.30
CA GLN A 207 -2.60 -11.25 14.02
C GLN A 207 -3.47 -10.20 13.29
N PHE A 208 -2.92 -9.45 12.31
CA PHE A 208 -3.62 -8.34 11.63
C PHE A 208 -3.40 -8.32 10.11
N ASP A 209 -3.61 -9.46 9.45
CA ASP A 209 -3.62 -9.57 7.99
C ASP A 209 -4.93 -8.98 7.40
N TYR A 210 -4.92 -7.66 7.22
CA TYR A 210 -5.97 -6.91 6.54
C TYR A 210 -5.63 -6.79 5.05
N ASP A 211 -6.12 -7.74 4.23
CA ASP A 211 -5.93 -7.75 2.77
C ASP A 211 -4.45 -7.65 2.34
N GLY A 212 -3.55 -8.38 3.00
CA GLY A 212 -2.13 -8.44 2.69
C GLY A 212 -1.27 -7.30 3.26
N GLY A 213 -1.88 -6.29 3.89
CA GLY A 213 -1.15 -5.15 4.45
C GLY A 213 -0.68 -4.12 3.40
N GLY A 214 0.37 -3.39 3.75
CA GLY A 214 0.88 -2.23 2.99
C GLY A 214 0.10 -0.95 3.25
N TRP A 215 -0.65 -0.87 4.36
CA TRP A 215 -1.56 0.24 4.65
C TRP A 215 -0.83 1.37 5.36
N THR A 216 -1.01 2.60 4.88
CA THR A 216 -0.54 3.83 5.54
C THR A 216 -1.68 4.41 6.37
N LEU A 217 -1.51 4.60 7.68
CA LEU A 217 -2.49 5.33 8.49
C LEU A 217 -2.43 6.83 8.17
N VAL A 218 -3.57 7.38 7.75
CA VAL A 218 -3.66 8.80 7.31
C VAL A 218 -4.57 9.66 8.17
N LEU A 219 -5.57 9.08 8.83
CA LEU A 219 -6.49 9.83 9.68
C LEU A 219 -7.04 8.99 10.84
N ILE A 220 -7.21 9.63 12.01
CA ILE A 220 -7.99 9.13 13.15
C ILE A 220 -9.03 10.18 13.54
N SER A 221 -10.29 9.78 13.70
CA SER A 221 -11.31 10.52 14.47
C SER A 221 -11.55 9.82 15.81
N ALA A 222 -11.33 10.53 16.91
CA ALA A 222 -11.34 10.00 18.27
C ALA A 222 -12.27 10.80 19.21
N ASP A 223 -12.81 10.15 20.24
CA ASP A 223 -13.52 10.85 21.33
C ASP A 223 -12.50 11.37 22.37
N ASP A 224 -11.65 12.32 21.98
CA ASP A 224 -10.57 12.85 22.84
C ASP A 224 -10.95 14.13 23.62
N GLY A 225 -12.10 14.72 23.26
CA GLY A 225 -12.64 15.95 23.85
C GLY A 225 -12.15 17.25 23.19
N VAL A 226 -11.45 17.17 22.06
CA VAL A 226 -11.12 18.27 21.16
C VAL A 226 -12.10 18.24 19.98
N ASP A 227 -12.68 19.39 19.64
CA ASP A 227 -13.54 19.52 18.47
C ASP A 227 -12.68 19.72 17.20
N THR A 228 -12.03 18.64 16.73
CA THR A 228 -11.17 18.67 15.52
C THR A 228 -12.02 18.58 14.26
N TRP A 229 -12.81 17.51 14.12
CA TRP A 229 -13.54 17.18 12.91
C TRP A 229 -14.91 17.88 12.91
N THR A 230 -14.88 19.22 12.79
CA THR A 230 -16.04 20.13 12.86
C THR A 230 -16.49 20.64 11.49
N TRP A 231 -17.76 21.02 11.34
CA TRP A 231 -18.28 21.42 10.02
C TRP A 231 -17.65 22.71 9.52
N ASN A 232 -17.39 23.65 10.42
CA ASN A 232 -16.68 24.87 10.09
C ASN A 232 -15.18 24.63 9.83
N GLY A 233 -14.60 23.54 10.35
CA GLY A 233 -13.24 23.06 10.05
C GLY A 233 -13.14 22.00 8.94
N ARG A 234 -14.25 21.64 8.26
CA ARG A 234 -14.33 20.46 7.36
C ARG A 234 -13.37 20.46 6.17
N GLU A 235 -12.78 21.61 5.83
CA GLU A 235 -11.71 21.71 4.81
C GLU A 235 -10.47 20.88 5.21
N LEU A 236 -10.30 20.55 6.51
CA LEU A 236 -9.34 19.53 6.99
C LEU A 236 -9.57 18.14 6.41
N LEU A 237 -10.73 17.86 5.80
CA LEU A 237 -11.02 16.60 5.09
C LEU A 237 -10.92 16.73 3.55
N THR A 238 -10.53 17.90 3.03
CA THR A 238 -10.35 18.12 1.59
C THR A 238 -9.14 18.96 1.27
N THR A 239 -9.21 20.29 1.36
CA THR A 239 -8.18 21.20 0.80
C THR A 239 -7.19 21.78 1.81
N ASP A 240 -7.42 21.62 3.12
CA ASP A 240 -6.51 22.11 4.16
C ASP A 240 -5.44 21.05 4.47
N THR A 241 -4.19 21.37 4.16
CA THR A 241 -3.01 20.52 4.36
C THR A 241 -2.48 20.51 5.80
N THR A 242 -3.12 21.24 6.72
CA THR A 242 -2.76 21.23 8.14
C THR A 242 -2.85 19.81 8.72
N THR A 243 -1.75 19.35 9.30
CA THR A 243 -1.66 18.05 10.00
C THR A 243 -2.19 18.14 11.43
N VAL A 244 -2.58 16.99 11.98
CA VAL A 244 -3.17 16.87 13.33
C VAL A 244 -2.47 15.75 14.09
N GLY A 245 -2.27 15.92 15.39
CA GLY A 245 -1.68 14.90 16.26
C GLY A 245 -0.18 14.69 16.08
N ASN A 246 0.33 13.58 16.63
CA ASN A 246 1.71 13.10 16.47
C ASN A 246 1.73 11.57 16.50
N ILE A 247 2.70 10.98 15.80
CA ILE A 247 3.05 9.55 15.80
C ILE A 247 3.85 9.22 17.09
N PRO A 248 3.75 8.02 17.73
CA PRO A 248 3.16 6.77 17.27
C PRO A 248 1.95 6.24 18.03
N GLY A 249 1.23 5.37 17.33
CA GLY A 249 0.34 4.39 17.90
C GLY A 249 -1.07 4.93 18.19
N PRO A 250 -2.07 4.04 18.18
CA PRO A 250 -3.46 4.45 18.30
C PRO A 250 -3.75 4.77 19.77
N ASN A 251 -3.57 6.06 20.08
CA ASN A 251 -3.48 6.61 21.43
C ASN A 251 -4.79 7.26 21.91
N GLY A 252 -5.85 7.16 21.10
CA GLY A 252 -7.15 7.74 21.40
C GLY A 252 -7.27 9.23 21.15
N ALA A 253 -6.39 9.84 20.35
CA ALA A 253 -6.44 11.24 19.97
C ALA A 253 -6.61 11.41 18.45
N ASP A 254 -7.08 12.58 18.03
CA ASP A 254 -7.20 12.89 16.60
C ASP A 254 -5.84 12.95 15.90
N TYR A 255 -5.82 12.50 14.65
CA TYR A 255 -4.62 12.42 13.84
C TYR A 255 -4.90 12.71 12.37
N LYS A 256 -3.98 13.43 11.72
CA LYS A 256 -3.93 13.60 10.27
C LYS A 256 -2.47 13.60 9.80
N SER A 257 -2.12 12.61 9.00
CA SER A 257 -0.81 12.48 8.37
C SER A 257 -0.61 13.49 7.23
N PRO A 258 0.63 13.96 6.94
CA PRO A 258 0.93 14.62 5.66
C PRO A 258 0.49 13.76 4.46
N ALA A 259 0.70 12.43 4.56
CA ALA A 259 0.34 11.43 3.55
C ALA A 259 -1.12 11.46 3.08
N TYR A 260 -2.03 12.08 3.82
CA TYR A 260 -3.39 12.35 3.37
C TYR A 260 -3.45 13.22 2.09
N HIS A 261 -2.46 14.09 1.91
CA HIS A 261 -2.32 15.07 0.84
C HIS A 261 -1.14 14.82 -0.09
N ASP A 262 -0.24 13.88 0.28
CA ASP A 262 0.98 13.61 -0.47
C ASP A 262 0.98 12.23 -1.15
N LEU A 263 0.26 11.23 -0.62
CA LEU A 263 0.18 9.89 -1.24
C LEU A 263 -0.94 9.79 -2.28
N PRO A 264 -0.62 9.52 -3.56
CA PRO A 264 -1.60 8.99 -4.50
C PRO A 264 -2.09 7.62 -4.03
N PHE A 265 -3.36 7.28 -4.30
CA PHE A 265 -3.95 6.04 -3.77
C PHE A 265 -4.92 5.34 -4.72
N THR A 266 -5.15 4.06 -4.44
CA THR A 266 -6.21 3.25 -5.09
C THR A 266 -7.23 2.72 -4.09
N ASP A 267 -6.77 2.26 -2.92
CA ASP A 267 -7.61 1.56 -1.95
C ASP A 267 -7.75 2.33 -0.63
N LEU A 268 -8.87 2.11 0.06
CA LEU A 268 -9.11 2.64 1.40
C LEU A 268 -9.52 1.54 2.37
N MET A 269 -8.95 1.57 3.57
CA MET A 269 -9.37 0.76 4.71
C MET A 269 -9.91 1.66 5.82
N PHE A 270 -10.99 1.20 6.45
CA PHE A 270 -11.56 1.81 7.65
C PHE A 270 -11.68 0.80 8.78
N ARG A 271 -11.32 1.19 10.00
CA ARG A 271 -11.31 0.30 11.17
C ARG A 271 -11.82 1.00 12.42
N HIS A 272 -12.65 0.31 13.18
CA HIS A 272 -13.14 0.75 14.49
C HIS A 272 -12.37 0.07 15.62
N ILE A 273 -11.83 0.87 16.54
CA ILE A 273 -11.11 0.38 17.72
C ILE A 273 -11.91 0.78 18.97
N PRO A 274 -12.12 -0.11 19.96
CA PRO A 274 -11.48 -1.42 20.16
C PRO A 274 -12.29 -2.62 19.65
N SER A 275 -13.34 -2.43 18.84
CA SER A 275 -14.15 -3.55 18.34
C SER A 275 -13.36 -4.48 17.42
N GLY A 276 -12.45 -3.92 16.61
CA GLY A 276 -11.75 -4.63 15.54
C GLY A 276 -12.60 -4.82 14.29
N GLU A 277 -13.77 -4.17 14.21
CA GLU A 277 -14.60 -4.17 12.99
C GLU A 277 -13.93 -3.33 11.90
N TRP A 278 -13.85 -3.84 10.68
CA TRP A 278 -13.12 -3.21 9.59
C TRP A 278 -13.75 -3.46 8.21
N ALA A 279 -13.42 -2.59 7.26
CA ALA A 279 -13.85 -2.67 5.87
C ALA A 279 -12.79 -2.08 4.93
N VAL A 280 -12.49 -2.80 3.84
CA VAL A 280 -11.61 -2.42 2.72
C VAL A 280 -12.45 -2.19 1.47
N TYR A 281 -12.11 -1.12 0.75
CA TYR A 281 -12.71 -0.71 -0.51
C TYR A 281 -11.61 -0.52 -1.53
N LYS A 282 -11.76 -1.16 -2.70
CA LYS A 282 -10.78 -1.13 -3.78
C LYS A 282 -11.22 -0.26 -4.95
N ASP A 283 -10.26 0.16 -5.75
CA ASP A 283 -10.49 0.99 -6.96
C ASP A 283 -11.30 2.27 -6.64
N ILE A 284 -11.04 2.90 -5.48
CA ILE A 284 -11.64 4.18 -5.07
C ILE A 284 -10.98 5.32 -5.83
N GLY A 285 -9.65 5.39 -5.71
CA GLY A 285 -8.77 6.26 -6.47
C GLY A 285 -8.18 5.51 -7.67
N ASP A 286 -7.49 6.24 -8.54
CA ASP A 286 -6.82 5.69 -9.73
C ASP A 286 -5.28 5.74 -9.62
N GLY A 287 -4.75 6.04 -8.43
CA GLY A 287 -3.31 6.21 -8.18
C GLY A 287 -2.72 7.50 -8.73
N SER A 288 -3.53 8.49 -9.16
CA SER A 288 -3.03 9.75 -9.74
C SER A 288 -3.14 10.98 -8.83
N VAL A 289 -3.96 10.94 -7.77
CA VAL A 289 -4.21 12.04 -6.84
C VAL A 289 -4.32 11.53 -5.39
N ASP A 290 -4.07 12.43 -4.44
CA ASP A 290 -4.20 12.18 -3.00
C ASP A 290 -5.67 12.17 -2.51
N ILE A 291 -5.87 11.81 -1.24
CA ILE A 291 -7.21 11.73 -0.63
C ILE A 291 -7.88 13.09 -0.53
N GLY A 292 -7.13 14.16 -0.26
CA GLY A 292 -7.60 15.53 -0.17
C GLY A 292 -8.11 16.06 -1.51
N GLU A 293 -7.32 15.93 -2.58
CA GLU A 293 -7.74 16.27 -3.95
C GLU A 293 -8.90 15.38 -4.42
N PHE A 294 -8.84 14.06 -4.19
CA PHE A 294 -9.94 13.16 -4.49
C PHE A 294 -11.25 13.61 -3.83
N MET A 295 -11.27 13.82 -2.51
CA MET A 295 -12.49 14.26 -1.83
C MET A 295 -12.91 15.68 -2.21
N ALA A 296 -11.99 16.57 -2.57
CA ALA A 296 -12.33 17.90 -3.10
C ALA A 296 -13.03 17.82 -4.47
N SER A 297 -12.78 16.77 -5.25
CA SER A 297 -13.40 16.55 -6.57
C SER A 297 -14.85 16.04 -6.50
N LEU A 298 -15.26 15.45 -5.37
CA LEU A 298 -16.55 14.76 -5.24
C LEU A 298 -17.74 15.71 -5.01
N PRO A 299 -18.97 15.33 -5.43
CA PRO A 299 -20.18 16.09 -5.12
C PRO A 299 -20.41 16.23 -3.61
N SER A 300 -20.77 17.42 -3.17
CA SER A 300 -21.15 17.70 -1.77
C SER A 300 -22.42 18.58 -1.73
N PRO A 301 -23.55 18.09 -1.19
CA PRO A 301 -23.76 16.74 -0.67
C PRO A 301 -23.89 15.68 -1.79
N GLN A 302 -23.50 14.45 -1.49
CA GLN A 302 -23.81 13.27 -2.31
C GLN A 302 -25.23 12.78 -1.98
N CYS A 303 -26.10 12.75 -2.98
CA CYS A 303 -27.51 12.37 -2.86
C CYS A 303 -27.90 11.18 -3.76
N ASP A 304 -26.97 10.69 -4.59
CA ASP A 304 -27.12 9.50 -5.42
C ASP A 304 -26.81 8.24 -4.60
N GLU A 305 -27.85 7.44 -4.37
CA GLU A 305 -27.79 6.18 -3.63
C GLU A 305 -26.95 5.11 -4.36
N THR A 306 -26.73 5.28 -5.67
CA THR A 306 -26.00 4.35 -6.53
C THR A 306 -24.52 4.69 -6.70
N ALA A 307 -24.07 5.80 -6.09
CA ALA A 307 -22.66 6.23 -6.11
C ALA A 307 -21.81 5.62 -4.97
N GLY A 308 -22.33 4.58 -4.29
CA GLY A 308 -21.60 3.88 -3.23
C GLY A 308 -20.56 2.91 -3.80
N TYR A 309 -19.38 2.90 -3.19
CA TYR A 309 -18.31 1.95 -3.49
C TYR A 309 -18.52 0.67 -2.67
N PRO A 310 -18.67 -0.51 -3.30
CA PRO A 310 -18.92 -1.75 -2.58
C PRO A 310 -17.70 -2.16 -1.75
N MET A 311 -17.94 -2.69 -0.57
CA MET A 311 -16.89 -3.29 0.28
C MET A 311 -16.32 -4.54 -0.39
N ASP A 312 -14.99 -4.60 -0.57
CA ASP A 312 -14.28 -5.76 -1.10
C ASP A 312 -14.12 -6.83 -0.02
N GLN A 313 -13.59 -6.42 1.14
CA GLN A 313 -13.30 -7.27 2.29
C GLN A 313 -13.59 -6.55 3.60
N GLY A 314 -13.85 -7.30 4.67
CA GLY A 314 -14.16 -6.74 5.97
C GLY A 314 -14.95 -7.68 6.86
N THR A 315 -15.25 -7.22 8.07
CA THR A 315 -16.16 -7.88 9.02
C THR A 315 -17.50 -7.15 9.17
N VAL A 316 -17.59 -5.90 8.70
CA VAL A 316 -18.82 -5.10 8.74
C VAL A 316 -19.92 -5.79 7.92
N MET A 317 -21.10 -5.92 8.53
CA MET A 317 -22.27 -6.58 7.94
C MET A 317 -23.50 -5.69 8.11
N VAL A 318 -24.43 -5.77 7.16
CA VAL A 318 -25.77 -5.16 7.25
C VAL A 318 -26.50 -5.71 8.48
N GLN A 319 -26.61 -4.88 9.52
CA GLN A 319 -27.32 -5.16 10.78
C GLN A 319 -27.72 -3.85 11.45
N ASP A 320 -28.64 -3.94 12.41
CA ASP A 320 -29.23 -2.80 13.13
C ASP A 320 -29.76 -1.73 12.16
N GLU A 321 -29.19 -0.53 12.14
CA GLU A 321 -29.58 0.58 11.25
C GLU A 321 -28.66 0.71 10.01
N LEU A 322 -27.68 -0.18 9.80
CA LEU A 322 -26.75 -0.12 8.68
C LEU A 322 -27.39 -0.72 7.41
N CYS A 323 -27.68 0.13 6.42
CA CYS A 323 -28.42 -0.25 5.21
C CYS A 323 -27.60 -1.03 4.18
N SER A 324 -26.32 -0.66 4.05
CA SER A 324 -25.35 -1.26 3.13
C SER A 324 -23.96 -1.19 3.75
N THR A 325 -23.06 -2.06 3.30
CA THR A 325 -21.64 -2.00 3.61
C THR A 325 -20.88 -1.00 2.71
N ASP A 326 -21.57 -0.41 1.73
CA ASP A 326 -20.96 0.45 0.72
C ASP A 326 -20.49 1.77 1.33
N LEU A 327 -19.31 2.22 0.88
CA LEU A 327 -18.70 3.50 1.25
C LEU A 327 -19.23 4.61 0.36
N TYR A 328 -19.59 5.73 0.97
CA TYR A 328 -19.97 6.96 0.30
C TYR A 328 -19.10 8.12 0.83
N PHE A 329 -19.18 9.27 0.17
CA PHE A 329 -18.47 10.48 0.58
C PHE A 329 -19.42 11.68 0.54
N HIS A 330 -19.23 12.63 1.46
CA HIS A 330 -20.03 13.87 1.59
C HIS A 330 -21.54 13.62 1.65
N CYS A 331 -21.95 12.54 2.32
CA CYS A 331 -23.35 12.09 2.29
C CYS A 331 -24.31 13.22 2.67
N GLY A 332 -25.26 13.46 1.78
CA GLY A 332 -26.45 14.22 2.10
C GLY A 332 -27.34 13.49 3.11
N ASP A 333 -28.44 14.15 3.46
CA ASP A 333 -29.50 13.56 4.26
C ASP A 333 -30.75 13.39 3.41
N ARG A 334 -31.25 12.15 3.38
CA ARG A 334 -32.34 11.72 2.51
C ARG A 334 -33.58 11.26 3.27
N ASP A 335 -33.71 11.54 4.57
CA ASP A 335 -34.87 11.39 5.49
C ASP A 335 -36.28 11.45 4.82
N GLY A 336 -36.66 10.41 4.08
CA GLY A 336 -37.83 10.41 3.18
C GLY A 336 -37.86 11.50 2.09
N PHE A 337 -36.75 12.22 1.87
CA PHE A 337 -36.66 13.42 1.03
C PHE A 337 -36.28 13.14 -0.44
N SER A 338 -36.73 14.02 -1.33
CA SER A 338 -36.29 13.99 -2.74
C SER A 338 -34.84 14.45 -2.89
N VAL A 339 -34.15 14.02 -3.95
CA VAL A 339 -32.77 14.43 -4.28
C VAL A 339 -32.61 15.96 -4.25
N ALA A 340 -33.56 16.71 -4.85
CA ALA A 340 -33.54 18.18 -4.86
C ALA A 340 -33.74 18.83 -3.47
N GLN A 341 -34.20 18.09 -2.45
CA GLN A 341 -34.22 18.54 -1.06
C GLN A 341 -32.90 18.21 -0.37
N CYS A 342 -32.36 17.01 -0.57
CA CYS A 342 -31.03 16.59 -0.13
C CYS A 342 -29.94 17.58 -0.59
N GLU A 343 -29.96 17.98 -1.87
CA GLU A 343 -29.06 18.99 -2.46
C GLU A 343 -29.23 20.41 -1.88
N ALA A 344 -30.38 20.73 -1.30
CA ALA A 344 -30.72 22.12 -0.97
C ALA A 344 -30.03 22.64 0.30
N LEU A 345 -29.57 21.74 1.20
CA LEU A 345 -28.96 22.05 2.51
C LEU A 345 -29.74 23.10 3.35
N ALA A 346 -31.04 23.23 3.09
CA ALA A 346 -31.77 24.47 3.36
C ALA A 346 -32.22 24.65 4.83
N ASP A 347 -32.15 23.59 5.63
CA ASP A 347 -32.38 23.64 7.08
C ASP A 347 -31.37 22.73 7.82
N PRO A 348 -30.24 23.29 8.31
CA PRO A 348 -29.23 22.58 9.10
C PRO A 348 -29.74 21.87 10.35
N LEU A 349 -30.94 22.18 10.83
CA LEU A 349 -31.54 21.58 12.03
C LEU A 349 -32.49 20.42 11.72
N LEU A 350 -32.90 20.28 10.46
CA LEU A 350 -33.74 19.18 9.96
C LEU A 350 -32.99 18.24 9.02
N MET A 351 -31.88 18.70 8.44
CA MET A 351 -31.01 17.89 7.61
C MET A 351 -29.70 17.64 8.36
N ARG A 352 -29.29 16.39 8.45
CA ARG A 352 -28.07 15.94 9.13
C ARG A 352 -27.09 15.25 8.16
N PRO A 353 -26.63 15.95 7.10
CA PRO A 353 -25.57 15.46 6.22
C PRO A 353 -24.24 15.37 6.98
N THR A 354 -23.28 14.70 6.36
CA THR A 354 -21.88 14.64 6.79
C THR A 354 -20.93 15.02 5.65
N TYR A 355 -19.72 15.44 5.99
CA TYR A 355 -18.66 15.78 5.03
C TYR A 355 -17.51 14.77 5.19
N GLY A 356 -16.96 14.27 4.09
CA GLY A 356 -16.00 13.16 4.08
C GLY A 356 -16.65 11.76 4.08
N PRO A 357 -15.91 10.70 4.42
CA PRO A 357 -16.35 9.31 4.36
C PRO A 357 -17.57 8.99 5.23
N CYS A 358 -18.50 8.20 4.70
CA CYS A 358 -19.77 7.89 5.34
C CYS A 358 -20.41 6.59 4.83
N TRP A 359 -21.26 5.98 5.68
CA TRP A 359 -22.03 4.77 5.37
C TRP A 359 -23.53 5.03 5.35
N SER A 360 -24.28 4.21 4.63
CA SER A 360 -25.74 4.35 4.57
C SER A 360 -26.43 3.84 5.83
N ARG A 361 -27.21 4.71 6.49
CA ARG A 361 -27.98 4.42 7.71
C ARG A 361 -29.49 4.60 7.49
N GLU A 362 -30.30 3.87 8.28
CA GLU A 362 -31.73 4.08 8.50
C GLU A 362 -31.90 5.00 9.71
N GLY A 363 -32.01 6.31 9.45
CA GLY A 363 -32.00 7.37 10.46
C GLY A 363 -33.26 7.45 11.29
N ASN A 364 -34.41 7.59 10.61
CA ASN A 364 -35.78 7.48 11.15
C ASN A 364 -36.86 7.29 10.06
N ASN A 365 -36.60 7.61 8.79
CA ASN A 365 -37.55 7.48 7.66
C ASN A 365 -37.13 6.48 6.57
N GLY A 366 -36.00 5.78 6.76
CA GLY A 366 -35.66 4.57 6.01
C GLY A 366 -34.41 4.70 5.14
N CYS A 367 -33.82 3.55 4.81
CA CYS A 367 -32.69 3.46 3.90
C CYS A 367 -32.97 4.02 2.48
N PRO A 368 -31.94 4.51 1.76
CA PRO A 368 -30.56 4.74 2.19
C PRO A 368 -30.24 6.23 2.42
N LEU A 369 -29.07 6.50 3.03
CA LEU A 369 -28.52 7.84 3.29
C LEU A 369 -29.41 8.74 4.19
N ASP A 370 -29.97 8.19 5.27
CA ASP A 370 -30.82 8.89 6.25
C ASP A 370 -30.05 9.16 7.56
N ASP A 371 -30.12 10.39 8.11
CA ASP A 371 -29.33 10.88 9.26
C ASP A 371 -27.82 10.53 9.17
N THR A 372 -27.18 10.79 8.01
CA THR A 372 -25.82 10.31 7.71
C THR A 372 -24.71 10.91 8.60
N ALA A 373 -24.99 12.00 9.32
CA ALA A 373 -24.18 12.46 10.45
C ALA A 373 -23.93 11.39 11.54
N GLY A 374 -24.84 10.43 11.69
CA GLY A 374 -24.68 9.29 12.60
C GLY A 374 -23.86 8.15 12.03
N SER A 375 -23.46 8.22 10.75
CA SER A 375 -22.71 7.16 10.06
C SER A 375 -21.54 7.71 9.23
N GLY A 376 -21.19 8.98 9.40
CA GLY A 376 -19.99 9.62 8.86
C GLY A 376 -18.82 9.56 9.84
N ILE A 377 -17.59 9.59 9.32
CA ILE A 377 -16.42 9.89 10.15
C ILE A 377 -16.27 11.39 10.39
N GLY A 378 -16.83 12.20 9.49
CA GLY A 378 -16.64 13.63 9.48
C GLY A 378 -17.85 14.44 9.94
N PRO A 379 -17.73 15.78 9.89
CA PRO A 379 -18.61 16.70 10.59
C PRO A 379 -20.02 16.80 10.03
N THR A 380 -20.93 17.41 10.79
CA THR A 380 -22.32 17.67 10.39
C THR A 380 -22.77 19.11 10.61
N THR A 381 -23.70 19.59 9.78
CA THR A 381 -24.30 20.93 9.84
C THR A 381 -25.04 21.25 11.13
N GLY A 382 -25.56 20.22 11.84
CA GLY A 382 -26.45 20.41 13.00
C GLY A 382 -25.78 21.04 14.21
N SER A 383 -24.46 20.88 14.35
CA SER A 383 -23.64 21.48 15.41
C SER A 383 -22.27 21.83 14.81
N PRO A 384 -22.14 22.95 14.08
CA PRO A 384 -21.07 23.11 13.10
C PRO A 384 -19.68 23.37 13.69
N ASP A 385 -19.60 23.67 15.00
CA ASP A 385 -18.37 23.88 15.77
C ASP A 385 -18.10 22.74 16.77
N ILE A 386 -18.80 21.60 16.66
CA ILE A 386 -18.72 20.47 17.59
C ILE A 386 -18.46 19.18 16.81
N GLU A 387 -17.55 18.35 17.29
CA GLU A 387 -17.37 16.99 16.76
C GLU A 387 -18.49 16.05 17.24
N VAL A 388 -19.02 15.23 16.33
CA VAL A 388 -20.15 14.34 16.63
C VAL A 388 -19.72 12.88 16.67
N ASN A 389 -20.30 12.12 17.60
CA ASN A 389 -19.95 10.71 17.87
C ASN A 389 -20.38 9.70 16.78
N GLY A 390 -20.49 10.12 15.51
CA GLY A 390 -20.76 9.26 14.36
C GLY A 390 -19.64 8.23 14.15
N ARG A 391 -18.40 8.69 13.93
CA ARG A 391 -17.20 7.83 13.79
C ARG A 391 -17.46 6.59 12.92
N GLY A 392 -18.00 6.85 11.72
CA GLY A 392 -18.28 5.87 10.68
C GLY A 392 -19.37 4.85 11.04
N PHE A 393 -19.18 3.60 10.63
CA PHE A 393 -20.10 2.51 10.99
C PHE A 393 -20.15 2.22 12.50
N GLY A 394 -19.20 2.72 13.29
CA GLY A 394 -19.09 2.46 14.73
C GLY A 394 -20.33 2.86 15.55
N TYR A 395 -20.93 4.01 15.25
CA TYR A 395 -22.17 4.45 15.92
C TYR A 395 -23.36 3.60 15.51
N VAL A 396 -23.50 3.32 14.22
CA VAL A 396 -24.62 2.55 13.63
C VAL A 396 -24.69 1.13 14.21
N LEU A 397 -23.53 0.52 14.44
CA LEU A 397 -23.39 -0.81 15.04
C LEU A 397 -23.41 -0.81 16.59
N GLY A 398 -23.66 0.35 17.22
CA GLY A 398 -23.70 0.47 18.69
C GLY A 398 -22.34 0.23 19.38
N LEU A 399 -21.24 0.38 18.65
CA LEU A 399 -19.87 0.16 19.13
C LEU A 399 -19.30 1.42 19.82
N ASN A 400 -19.87 2.60 19.51
CA ASN A 400 -19.54 3.84 20.20
C ASN A 400 -20.31 3.96 21.54
N PRO A 401 -19.66 4.46 22.62
CA PRO A 401 -20.33 4.73 23.88
C PRO A 401 -21.40 5.82 23.72
N ILE A 402 -22.52 5.64 24.42
CA ILE A 402 -23.70 6.53 24.37
C ILE A 402 -23.48 7.84 25.15
N GLU A 403 -22.61 7.80 26.16
CA GLU A 403 -22.12 8.98 26.89
C GLU A 403 -20.78 9.43 26.28
N PRO A 404 -20.42 10.72 26.34
CA PRO A 404 -19.14 11.21 25.84
C PRO A 404 -18.00 10.58 26.65
N ALA A 405 -17.40 9.53 26.08
CA ALA A 405 -16.19 8.91 26.60
C ALA A 405 -15.01 9.74 26.10
N SER A 406 -14.88 10.95 26.63
CA SER A 406 -13.78 11.89 26.37
C SER A 406 -12.47 11.43 27.02
N ASP A 407 -12.16 10.15 26.85
CA ASP A 407 -11.00 9.43 27.39
C ASP A 407 -10.19 8.75 26.28
N GLY A 408 -10.54 8.99 25.02
CA GLY A 408 -9.86 8.42 23.86
C GLY A 408 -9.98 6.91 23.77
N THR A 409 -10.93 6.25 24.44
CA THR A 409 -11.01 4.78 24.41
C THR A 409 -11.66 4.21 23.15
N VAL A 410 -12.30 5.05 22.33
CA VAL A 410 -12.91 4.67 21.05
C VAL A 410 -12.53 5.66 19.97
N TRP A 411 -12.03 5.13 18.86
CA TRP A 411 -11.64 5.91 17.69
C TRP A 411 -11.83 5.11 16.40
N PHE A 412 -11.82 5.83 15.29
CA PHE A 412 -12.02 5.30 13.95
C PHE A 412 -10.86 5.70 13.06
N GLU A 413 -10.24 4.71 12.43
CA GLU A 413 -9.00 4.83 11.68
C GLU A 413 -9.31 4.74 10.19
N MET A 414 -8.67 5.60 9.41
CA MET A 414 -8.67 5.57 7.95
C MET A 414 -7.24 5.35 7.48
N LEU A 415 -7.04 4.29 6.69
CA LEU A 415 -5.77 3.91 6.11
C LEU A 415 -5.89 3.83 4.59
N VAL A 416 -4.77 4.00 3.91
CA VAL A 416 -4.68 4.15 2.45
C VAL A 416 -3.61 3.23 1.86
N ARG A 417 -3.81 2.80 0.61
CA ARG A 417 -2.85 2.02 -0.16
C ARG A 417 -2.92 2.36 -1.65
#